data_AF-A0A3D5T9B1-F1
#
_entry.id   AF-A0A3D5T9B1-F1
#
_cell.length_a   1.000
_cell.length_b   1.000
_cell.length_c   1.000
_cell.angle_alpha   90.00
_cell.angle_beta   90.00
_cell.angle_gamma   90.00
#
_symmetry.space_group_name_H-M   'P 1'
#
loop_
_entity.id
_entity.type
_entity.pdbx_description
1 polymer ?
#
loop_
_entity_poly.entity_id
_entity_poly.type
_entity_poly.pdbx_seq_one_letter_code
_entity_poly.pdbx_strand_id
1 'polypeptide(L)'
;MDSKNEVHIEVSRHAERRLRERLGINRRAAKRLAEKAFYEGVRHKDTCGRLKKWMSGLYKKNRKANNMRIYGDFLYIFCDHILVTVFIVPNDMRQLIRASQNDD
;
A
#
# COMPACT_ATOMS: atom_id res chain seq x y z
N MET A 1 -3.05 2.78 -31.22
CA MET A 1 -2.75 3.61 -30.04
C MET A 1 -3.54 3.00 -28.90
N ASP A 2 -2.91 2.11 -28.15
CA ASP A 2 -3.59 1.37 -27.10
C ASP A 2 -3.97 2.33 -25.98
N SER A 3 -5.29 2.58 -25.88
CA SER A 3 -5.90 3.26 -24.75
C SER A 3 -5.45 2.55 -23.47
N LYS A 4 -4.49 3.13 -22.76
CA LYS A 4 -4.14 2.70 -21.40
C LYS A 4 -5.44 2.73 -20.60
N ASN A 5 -5.94 1.55 -20.26
CA ASN A 5 -7.09 1.39 -19.38
C ASN A 5 -6.63 1.87 -18.00
N GLU A 6 -6.72 3.17 -17.75
CA GLU A 6 -6.24 3.81 -16.53
C GLU A 6 -7.21 3.44 -15.41
N VAL A 7 -6.80 2.45 -14.60
CA VAL A 7 -7.57 2.02 -13.43
C VAL A 7 -7.69 3.21 -12.48
N HIS A 8 -8.89 3.75 -12.33
CA HIS A 8 -9.14 4.86 -11.42
C HIS A 8 -8.91 4.43 -9.97
N ILE A 9 -7.92 5.01 -9.30
CA ILE A 9 -7.66 4.70 -7.90
C ILE A 9 -8.49 5.60 -7.00
N GLU A 10 -9.31 4.98 -6.16
CA GLU A 10 -10.13 5.67 -5.17
C GLU A 10 -9.51 5.57 -3.79
N VAL A 11 -9.73 6.60 -2.97
CA VAL A 11 -9.35 6.59 -1.55
C VAL A 11 -10.62 6.68 -0.73
N SER A 12 -10.91 5.64 0.05
CA SER A 12 -12.05 5.66 0.96
C SER A 12 -11.89 6.77 2.00
N ARG A 13 -13.00 7.29 2.54
CA ARG A 13 -12.98 8.24 3.67
C ARG A 13 -12.17 7.72 4.86
N HIS A 14 -12.22 6.41 5.11
CA HIS A 14 -11.43 5.79 6.17
C HIS A 14 -9.94 5.91 5.89
N ALA A 15 -9.50 5.51 4.69
CA ALA A 15 -8.10 5.62 4.29
C ALA A 15 -7.60 7.07 4.28
N GLU A 16 -8.41 8.02 3.81
CA GLU A 16 -8.05 9.44 3.80
C GLU A 16 -7.78 9.95 5.24
N ARG A 17 -8.68 9.64 6.18
CA ARG A 17 -8.48 9.96 7.60
C ARG A 17 -7.20 9.32 8.14
N ARG A 18 -6.97 8.04 7.86
CA ARG A 18 -5.77 7.32 8.30
C ARG A 18 -4.48 7.90 7.73
N LEU A 19 -4.49 8.34 6.48
CA LEU A 19 -3.35 8.98 5.84
C LEU A 19 -3.07 10.35 6.45
N ARG A 20 -4.11 11.14 6.75
CA ARG A 20 -3.97 12.40 7.47
C ARG A 20 -3.40 12.18 8.88
N GLU A 21 -3.95 11.25 9.64
CA GLU A 21 -3.51 10.93 11.02
C GLU A 21 -2.04 10.48 11.06
N ARG A 22 -1.59 9.70 10.07
CA ARG A 22 -0.27 9.06 10.11
C ARG A 22 0.82 9.79 9.33
N LEU A 23 0.47 10.46 8.24
CA LEU A 23 1.41 11.15 7.35
C LEU A 23 1.21 12.67 7.37
N GLY A 24 0.16 13.20 8.01
CA GLY A 24 -0.13 14.64 8.03
C GLY A 24 -0.55 15.21 6.68
N ILE A 25 -0.95 14.37 5.72
CA ILE A 25 -1.20 14.80 4.33
C ILE A 25 -2.67 15.15 4.05
N ASN A 26 -2.87 16.03 3.08
CA ASN A 26 -4.19 16.38 2.57
C ASN A 26 -4.72 15.35 1.56
N ARG A 27 -6.01 15.48 1.19
CA ARG A 27 -6.71 14.56 0.27
C ARG A 27 -6.01 14.38 -1.07
N ARG A 28 -5.50 15.46 -1.67
CA ARG A 28 -4.85 15.43 -2.98
C ARG A 28 -3.53 14.66 -2.93
N ALA A 29 -2.75 14.86 -1.86
CA ALA A 29 -1.54 14.10 -1.61
C ALA A 29 -1.85 12.63 -1.28
N ALA A 30 -2.91 12.35 -0.53
CA ALA A 30 -3.37 10.99 -0.23
C ALA A 30 -3.72 10.21 -1.51
N LYS A 31 -4.44 10.83 -2.46
CA LYS A 31 -4.76 10.20 -3.74
C LYS A 31 -3.51 9.87 -4.56
N ARG A 32 -2.60 10.84 -4.71
CA ARG A 32 -1.31 10.63 -5.38
C ARG A 32 -0.49 9.50 -4.77
N LEU A 33 -0.42 9.41 -3.45
CA LEU A 33 0.31 8.33 -2.78
C LEU A 33 -0.38 6.97 -2.96
N ALA A 34 -1.70 6.93 -2.95
CA ALA A 34 -2.46 5.71 -3.23
C ALA A 34 -2.20 5.21 -4.67
N GLU A 35 -2.20 6.11 -5.65
CA GLU A 35 -1.87 5.80 -7.06
C GLU A 35 -0.47 5.23 -7.18
N LYS A 36 0.54 5.92 -6.63
CA LYS A 36 1.93 5.42 -6.62
C LYS A 36 2.05 4.06 -5.94
N ALA A 37 1.47 3.91 -4.76
CA ALA A 37 1.50 2.63 -4.05
C ALA A 37 0.82 1.50 -4.84
N PHE A 38 -0.26 1.80 -5.57
CA PHE A 38 -0.96 0.81 -6.37
C PHE A 38 -0.12 0.29 -7.54
N TYR A 39 0.51 1.21 -8.28
CA TYR A 39 1.27 0.90 -9.50
C TYR A 39 2.72 0.49 -9.22
N GLU A 40 3.41 1.19 -8.33
CA GLU A 40 4.85 1.04 -8.06
C GLU A 40 5.12 0.19 -6.81
N GLY A 41 4.13 -0.01 -5.94
CA GLY A 41 4.35 -0.68 -4.65
C GLY A 41 4.65 -2.18 -4.77
N VAL A 42 5.51 -2.67 -3.87
CA VAL A 42 5.84 -4.10 -3.77
C VAL A 42 4.60 -4.89 -3.41
N ARG A 43 4.30 -5.90 -4.23
CA ARG A 43 3.10 -6.73 -4.06
C ARG A 43 3.35 -7.78 -2.99
N HIS A 44 2.31 -8.15 -2.24
CA HIS A 44 2.40 -9.24 -1.26
C HIS A 44 3.04 -10.53 -1.81
N LYS A 45 2.71 -10.89 -3.06
CA LYS A 45 3.28 -12.09 -3.70
C LYS A 45 4.80 -12.01 -3.90
N ASP A 46 5.32 -10.80 -4.12
CA ASP A 46 6.75 -10.52 -4.37
C ASP A 46 7.53 -10.35 -3.05
N THR A 47 6.85 -10.27 -1.90
CA THR A 47 7.50 -10.30 -0.59
C THR A 47 7.81 -11.73 -0.13
N CYS A 48 8.86 -11.87 0.69
CA CYS A 48 9.30 -13.13 1.27
C CYS A 48 9.50 -13.04 2.80
N GLY A 49 9.75 -14.19 3.43
CA GLY A 49 10.16 -14.28 4.83
C GLY A 49 9.23 -13.59 5.84
N ARG A 50 9.83 -12.83 6.76
CA ARG A 50 9.13 -12.17 7.88
C ARG A 50 8.11 -11.14 7.41
N LEU A 51 8.43 -10.38 6.36
CA LEU A 51 7.56 -9.34 5.81
C LEU A 51 6.27 -9.96 5.25
N LYS A 52 6.40 -11.03 4.46
CA LYS A 52 5.25 -11.77 3.93
C LYS A 52 4.35 -12.31 5.05
N LYS A 53 4.96 -12.87 6.11
CA LYS A 53 4.22 -13.41 7.27
C LYS A 53 3.44 -12.31 8.00
N TRP A 54 4.05 -11.13 8.18
CA TRP A 54 3.40 -9.98 8.80
C TRP A 54 2.21 -9.47 7.97
N MET A 55 2.40 -9.27 6.65
CA MET A 55 1.32 -8.88 5.74
C MET A 55 0.16 -9.88 5.74
N SER A 56 0.47 -11.19 5.65
CA SER A 56 -0.55 -12.25 5.71
C SER A 56 -1.33 -12.26 7.04
N GLY A 57 -0.69 -11.91 8.16
CA GLY A 57 -1.37 -11.76 9.45
C GLY A 57 -2.40 -10.64 9.45
N LEU A 58 -2.09 -9.51 8.79
CA LEU A 58 -3.04 -8.39 8.63
C LEU A 58 -4.19 -8.75 7.67
N TYR A 59 -3.92 -9.56 6.65
CA TYR A 59 -4.93 -10.04 5.69
C TYR A 59 -6.01 -10.88 6.39
N LYS A 60 -5.61 -11.82 7.26
CA LYS A 60 -6.56 -12.67 8.01
C LYS A 60 -7.55 -11.87 8.87
N LYS A 61 -7.14 -10.70 9.35
CA LYS A 61 -7.99 -9.77 10.12
C LYS A 61 -8.92 -8.94 9.23
N ASN A 62 -8.62 -8.82 7.93
CA ASN A 62 -9.31 -7.97 6.97
C ASN A 62 -9.67 -8.74 5.69
N ARG A 63 -10.53 -9.78 5.82
CA ARG A 63 -10.90 -10.76 4.76
C ARG A 63 -11.35 -10.20 3.40
N LYS A 64 -11.65 -8.90 3.28
CA LYS A 64 -12.06 -8.24 2.03
C LYS A 64 -10.91 -7.54 1.29
N ALA A 65 -9.75 -7.40 1.91
CA ALA A 65 -8.57 -6.93 1.19
C ALA A 65 -8.17 -8.01 0.18
N ASN A 66 -7.86 -7.63 -1.05
CA ASN A 66 -7.32 -8.56 -2.06
C ASN A 66 -6.00 -8.05 -2.66
N ASN A 67 -5.67 -6.79 -2.43
CA ASN A 67 -4.50 -6.16 -3.01
C ASN A 67 -3.72 -5.39 -1.94
N MET A 68 -2.54 -5.92 -1.58
CA MET A 68 -1.63 -5.29 -0.63
C MET A 68 -0.37 -4.81 -1.34
N ARG A 69 0.03 -3.59 -1.01
CA ARG A 69 1.18 -2.91 -1.60
C ARG A 69 2.01 -2.27 -0.50
N ILE A 70 3.31 -2.49 -0.54
CA ILE A 70 4.24 -1.73 0.29
C ILE A 70 4.82 -0.62 -0.56
N TYR A 71 4.77 0.61 -0.07
CA TYR A 71 5.37 1.76 -0.73
C TYR A 71 5.97 2.71 0.31
N GLY A 72 7.27 2.97 0.19
CA GLY A 72 8.05 3.63 1.24
C GLY A 72 7.92 2.90 2.57
N ASP A 73 7.47 3.63 3.59
CA ASP A 73 7.38 3.16 4.97
C ASP A 73 6.01 2.60 5.38
N PHE A 74 5.12 2.42 4.40
CA PHE A 74 3.71 2.10 4.64
C PHE A 74 3.24 0.90 3.84
N LEU A 75 2.36 0.12 4.49
CA LEU A 75 1.55 -0.90 3.86
C LEU A 75 0.20 -0.28 3.49
N TYR A 76 -0.14 -0.34 2.21
CA TYR A 76 -1.42 0.06 1.64
C TYR A 76 -2.27 -1.17 1.37
N ILE A 77 -3.53 -1.13 1.83
CA ILE A 77 -4.48 -2.21 1.67
C ILE A 77 -5.65 -1.74 0.81
N PHE A 78 -5.75 -2.34 -0.37
CA PHE A 78 -6.80 -2.09 -1.35
C PHE A 78 -7.82 -3.24 -1.38
N CYS A 79 -9.06 -2.85 -1.66
CA CYS A 79 -10.09 -3.74 -2.19
C CYS A 79 -10.26 -3.33 -3.66
N ASP A 80 -9.82 -4.18 -4.57
CA ASP A 80 -9.67 -3.87 -6.00
C ASP A 80 -8.79 -2.62 -6.18
N HIS A 81 -9.38 -1.52 -6.65
CA HIS A 81 -8.73 -0.22 -6.89
C HIS A 81 -9.05 0.84 -5.82
N ILE A 82 -9.71 0.44 -4.73
CA ILE A 82 -10.11 1.34 -3.64
C ILE A 82 -9.18 1.14 -2.44
N LEU A 83 -8.46 2.19 -2.04
CA LEU A 83 -7.66 2.18 -0.82
C LEU A 83 -8.58 2.20 0.41
N VAL A 84 -8.51 1.14 1.21
CA VAL A 84 -9.35 0.95 2.41
C VAL A 84 -8.63 1.45 3.66
N THR A 85 -7.35 1.12 3.79
CA THR A 85 -6.55 1.53 4.95
C THR A 85 -5.06 1.48 4.65
N VAL A 86 -4.28 2.09 5.54
CA VAL A 86 -2.82 2.08 5.52
C VAL A 86 -2.29 1.59 6.86
N PHE A 87 -1.05 1.14 6.94
CA PHE A 87 -0.35 0.83 8.19
C PHE A 87 1.10 1.26 8.08
N ILE A 88 1.68 1.72 9.19
CA ILE A 88 3.12 1.93 9.26
C ILE A 88 3.78 0.55 9.32
N VAL A 89 4.76 0.30 8.45
CA VAL A 89 5.55 -0.93 8.53
C VAL A 89 6.43 -0.86 9.78
N PRO A 90 6.55 -1.92 10.60
CA PRO A 90 7.45 -1.94 11.75
C PRO A 90 8.91 -1.63 11.36
N ASN A 91 9.64 -0.88 12.21
CA ASN A 91 11.00 -0.43 11.94
C ASN A 91 11.98 -1.57 11.60
N ASP A 92 11.85 -2.71 12.26
CA ASP A 92 12.67 -3.91 12.04
C ASP A 92 12.47 -4.52 10.65
N MET A 93 11.33 -4.23 9.99
CA MET A 93 11.00 -4.73 8.66
C MET A 93 11.27 -3.73 7.55
N ARG A 94 11.43 -2.43 7.84
CA ARG A 94 11.72 -1.39 6.83
C ARG A 94 13.04 -1.63 6.09
N GLN A 95 14.04 -2.18 6.79
CA GLN A 95 15.34 -2.47 6.18
C GLN A 95 15.23 -3.48 5.04
N LEU A 96 14.30 -4.44 5.16
CA LEU A 96 14.04 -5.45 4.13
C LEU A 96 13.36 -4.87 2.89
N ILE A 97 12.60 -3.78 3.04
CA ILE A 97 11.90 -3.12 1.92
C ILE A 97 12.88 -2.29 1.10
N ARG A 98 13.76 -1.53 1.78
CA ARG A 98 14.77 -0.69 1.12
C ARG A 98 15.74 -1.51 0.25
N ALA A 99 16.06 -2.73 0.66
CA ALA A 99 16.89 -3.64 -0.13
C ALA A 99 16.22 -4.10 -1.45
N SER A 100 14.88 -4.07 -1.54
CA SER A 100 14.13 -4.51 -2.74
C SER A 100 13.62 -3.35 -3.61
N GLN A 101 14.00 -2.11 -3.31
CA GLN A 101 13.52 -0.89 -3.99
C GLN A 101 14.67 -0.01 -4.53
N ASN A 102 15.93 -0.46 -4.39
CA ASN A 102 17.14 0.24 -4.84
C ASN A 102 17.84 -0.48 -6.02
N ASP A 103 17.18 -1.44 -6.67
CA ASP A 103 17.71 -2.15 -7.85
C ASP A 103 17.24 -1.48 -9.16
N ASP A 104 17.40 -0.15 -9.26
CA ASP A 104 17.30 0.63 -10.51
C ASP A 104 18.57 1.46 -10.71
#